data_AF-A0A3C0XQL2-F1
#
_entry.id   AF-A0A3C0XQL2-F1
#
_cell.length_a   1.000
_cell.length_b   1.000
_cell.length_c   1.000
_cell.angle_alpha   90.00
_cell.angle_beta   90.00
_cell.angle_gamma   90.00
#
_symmetry.space_group_name_H-M   'P 1'
#
loop_
_entity.id
_entity.type
_entity.pdbx_description
1 polymer ?
#
loop_
_entity_poly.entity_id
_entity_poly.type
_entity_poly.pdbx_seq_one_letter_code
_entity_poly.pdbx_strand_id
1 'polypeptide(L)'
;MLEARAFGTFPADRQPGALLTFDHVRLATAFPSAPAEASVALVGSYAESWKDTVARTVADPSAWDVVPLYAEVSSHTSLGPMPSMSPAGMDAARALLQRNGLLPPDMEPHPYLGAQWFEFIRRLDGLPIFTNNGVSLRGSTDGATQALARRRPILAVSRYPLRSPVDAWSLLQQGQGRTMYVDDGAPQGPVHLSEFVVTSIELVYLELQVQGPRELMQPYYAFREPGGSVLYIPAVAL
;
A
#
# COMPACT_ATOMS: atom_id res chain seq x y z
N MET A 1 25.27 8.44 10.92
CA MET A 1 25.39 7.35 11.91
C MET A 1 24.04 6.64 11.90
N LEU A 2 23.96 5.40 11.41
CA LEU A 2 22.72 4.63 11.35
C LEU A 2 22.45 4.06 12.75
N GLU A 3 21.34 4.43 13.38
CA GLU A 3 20.94 3.77 14.62
C GLU A 3 20.58 2.31 14.30
N ALA A 4 21.23 1.37 15.01
CA ALA A 4 20.89 -0.04 14.94
C ALA A 4 19.55 -0.26 15.66
N ARG A 5 18.54 -0.78 14.96
CA ARG A 5 17.23 -1.20 15.49
C ARG A 5 16.55 -0.16 16.40
N ALA A 6 16.50 1.11 15.98
CA ALA A 6 15.98 2.22 16.79
C ALA A 6 14.53 2.04 17.30
N PHE A 7 13.74 1.18 16.65
CA PHE A 7 12.32 1.00 16.95
C PHE A 7 12.00 -0.26 17.77
N GLY A 8 13.00 -1.05 18.19
CA GLY A 8 12.79 -2.23 19.04
C GLY A 8 11.91 -3.31 18.38
N THR A 9 10.98 -3.89 19.16
CA THR A 9 10.07 -4.97 18.74
C THR A 9 8.87 -4.41 17.96
N PHE A 10 8.55 -5.06 16.83
CA PHE A 10 7.39 -4.69 16.03
C PHE A 10 6.07 -5.06 16.73
N PRO A 11 5.05 -4.20 16.66
CA PRO A 11 3.71 -4.59 17.08
C PRO A 11 3.26 -5.77 16.22
N ALA A 12 2.47 -6.68 16.82
CA ALA A 12 1.85 -7.75 16.05
C ALA A 12 0.96 -7.15 14.95
N ASP A 13 1.05 -7.68 13.73
CA ASP A 13 0.19 -7.21 12.64
C ASP A 13 -1.27 -7.46 13.04
N ARG A 14 -2.07 -6.39 13.04
CA ARG A 14 -3.49 -6.47 13.37
C ARG A 14 -4.27 -6.77 12.10
N GLN A 15 -4.91 -7.94 12.07
CA GLN A 15 -5.72 -8.43 10.97
C GLN A 15 -7.21 -8.19 11.27
N PRO A 16 -8.04 -7.83 10.29
CA PRO A 16 -9.49 -7.91 10.42
C PRO A 16 -10.04 -9.36 10.42
N GLY A 17 -9.19 -10.39 10.34
CA GLY A 17 -9.56 -11.82 10.35
C GLY A 17 -8.87 -12.59 9.23
N ALA A 18 -8.94 -13.93 9.25
CA ALA A 18 -8.37 -14.76 8.18
C ALA A 18 -9.26 -14.67 6.93
N LEU A 19 -8.88 -13.81 5.99
CA LEU A 19 -9.60 -13.62 4.73
C LEU A 19 -9.24 -14.67 3.67
N LEU A 20 -8.09 -15.33 3.78
CA LEU A 20 -7.69 -16.39 2.86
C LEU A 20 -7.28 -17.65 3.62
N THR A 21 -7.85 -18.78 3.22
CA THR A 21 -7.48 -20.12 3.72
C THR A 21 -7.21 -21.06 2.56
N PHE A 22 -6.38 -22.08 2.78
CA PHE A 22 -6.04 -23.06 1.75
C PHE A 22 -5.66 -24.42 2.34
N ASP A 23 -5.89 -25.51 1.60
CA ASP A 23 -5.51 -26.87 2.04
C ASP A 23 -4.01 -27.14 1.80
N HIS A 24 -3.50 -26.67 0.65
CA HIS A 24 -2.13 -26.89 0.21
C HIS A 24 -1.51 -25.62 -0.34
N VAL A 25 -0.17 -25.54 -0.31
CA VAL A 25 0.59 -24.42 -0.87
C VAL A 25 1.76 -24.93 -1.70
N ARG A 26 1.93 -24.36 -2.89
CA ARG A 26 2.97 -24.78 -3.84
C ARG A 26 3.66 -23.57 -4.44
N LEU A 27 4.98 -23.69 -4.60
CA LEU A 27 5.81 -22.69 -5.26
C LEU A 27 5.92 -23.00 -6.76
N ALA A 28 5.47 -22.06 -7.60
CA ALA A 28 5.53 -22.15 -9.06
C ALA A 28 6.40 -21.05 -9.69
N THR A 29 7.27 -20.44 -8.89
CA THR A 29 8.19 -19.37 -9.30
C THR A 29 9.53 -19.52 -8.58
N ALA A 30 10.55 -18.77 -9.00
CA ALA A 30 11.83 -18.75 -8.33
C ALA A 30 11.81 -17.78 -7.13
N PHE A 31 12.70 -18.02 -6.15
CA PHE A 31 12.91 -17.04 -5.09
C PHE A 31 13.58 -15.78 -5.63
N PRO A 32 13.10 -14.58 -5.28
CA PRO A 32 13.73 -13.34 -5.69
C PRO A 32 15.06 -13.13 -4.96
N SER A 33 15.94 -12.30 -5.51
CA SER A 33 17.03 -11.74 -4.70
C SER A 33 16.46 -10.71 -3.72
N ALA A 34 16.82 -10.79 -2.44
CA ALA A 34 16.48 -9.79 -1.44
C ALA A 34 17.77 -9.17 -0.88
N PRO A 35 17.77 -7.86 -0.55
CA PRO A 35 18.89 -7.25 0.15
C PRO A 35 19.02 -7.84 1.56
N ALA A 36 20.22 -7.82 2.13
CA ALA A 36 20.45 -8.30 3.50
C ALA A 36 19.72 -7.47 4.56
N GLU A 37 19.52 -6.18 4.26
CA GLU A 37 18.83 -5.23 5.14
C GLU A 37 17.88 -4.36 4.33
N ALA A 38 16.78 -3.93 4.94
CA ALA A 38 15.95 -2.84 4.42
C ALA A 38 15.57 -1.86 5.54
N SER A 39 15.07 -0.70 5.14
CA SER A 39 14.57 0.26 6.11
C SER A 39 13.31 -0.27 6.79
N VAL A 40 13.12 0.20 8.01
CA VAL A 40 11.84 0.25 8.69
C VAL A 40 11.57 1.73 8.90
N ALA A 41 10.35 2.16 8.60
CA ALA A 41 9.97 3.56 8.70
C ALA A 41 9.03 3.78 9.88
N LEU A 42 9.23 4.87 10.62
CA LEU A 42 8.21 5.45 11.47
C LEU A 42 7.38 6.40 10.62
N VAL A 43 6.12 6.07 10.37
CA VAL A 43 5.17 6.92 9.64
C VAL A 43 4.33 7.75 10.61
N GLY A 44 4.01 8.98 10.22
CA GLY A 44 3.34 9.97 11.05
C GLY A 44 1.94 10.34 10.59
N SER A 45 1.34 11.29 11.31
CA SER A 45 0.21 12.11 10.84
C SER A 45 0.71 13.51 10.49
N TYR A 46 -0.10 14.26 9.73
CA TYR A 46 0.15 15.68 9.58
C TYR A 46 -0.39 16.46 10.79
N ALA A 47 0.17 17.63 11.04
CA ALA A 47 -0.40 18.58 12.02
C ALA A 47 -1.71 19.17 11.49
N GLU A 48 -2.58 19.67 12.38
CA GLU A 48 -3.85 20.30 11.98
C GLU A 48 -3.68 21.44 10.97
N SER A 49 -2.57 22.19 11.06
CA SER A 49 -2.20 23.26 10.11
C SER A 49 -1.97 22.78 8.68
N TRP A 50 -1.94 21.47 8.44
CA TRP A 50 -1.90 20.92 7.09
C TRP A 50 -3.18 21.19 6.30
N LYS A 51 -4.33 21.36 6.96
CA LYS A 51 -5.58 21.79 6.32
C LYS A 51 -5.39 23.09 5.54
N ASP A 52 -4.69 24.06 6.14
CA ASP A 52 -4.37 25.33 5.47
C ASP A 52 -3.44 25.14 4.27
N THR A 53 -2.56 24.14 4.32
CA THR A 53 -1.68 23.79 3.19
C THR A 53 -2.47 23.23 2.02
N VAL A 54 -3.38 22.30 2.28
CA VAL A 54 -4.27 21.74 1.26
C VAL A 54 -5.16 22.84 0.68
N ALA A 55 -5.75 23.70 1.52
CA ALA A 55 -6.60 24.80 1.11
C ALA A 55 -5.92 25.84 0.19
N ARG A 56 -4.58 25.96 0.25
CA ARG A 56 -3.81 26.81 -0.69
C ARG A 56 -3.53 26.13 -2.03
N THR A 57 -3.68 24.81 -2.11
CA THR A 57 -3.28 24.01 -3.26
C THR A 57 -4.48 23.60 -4.13
N VAL A 58 -5.66 23.41 -3.51
CA VAL A 58 -6.90 23.07 -4.21
C VAL A 58 -7.72 24.32 -4.54
N ALA A 59 -8.42 24.30 -5.69
CA ALA A 59 -9.16 25.47 -6.18
C ALA A 59 -10.38 25.86 -5.33
N ASP A 60 -11.07 24.87 -4.77
CA ASP A 60 -12.20 25.06 -3.85
C ASP A 60 -12.00 24.19 -2.61
N PRO A 61 -11.42 24.71 -1.53
CA PRO A 61 -11.15 23.95 -0.31
C PRO A 61 -12.40 23.39 0.37
N SER A 62 -13.59 23.97 0.13
CA SER A 62 -14.83 23.49 0.74
C SER A 62 -15.34 22.19 0.13
N ALA A 63 -14.84 21.82 -1.05
CA ALA A 63 -15.15 20.58 -1.73
C ALA A 63 -14.33 19.37 -1.25
N TRP A 64 -13.41 19.57 -0.30
CA TRP A 64 -12.45 18.55 0.14
C TRP A 64 -12.58 18.24 1.62
N ASP A 65 -12.60 16.95 1.96
CA ASP A 65 -12.27 16.50 3.29
C ASP A 65 -10.76 16.39 3.45
N VAL A 66 -10.27 16.88 4.59
CA VAL A 66 -8.87 16.77 4.99
C VAL A 66 -8.82 16.22 6.40
N VAL A 67 -8.24 15.03 6.55
CA VAL A 67 -8.08 14.33 7.83
C VAL A 67 -6.59 14.18 8.15
N PRO A 68 -5.99 15.12 8.91
CA PRO A 68 -4.55 15.11 9.19
C PRO A 68 -4.04 13.84 9.87
N LEU A 69 -4.85 13.26 10.78
CA LEU A 69 -4.53 12.00 11.45
C LEU A 69 -4.29 10.87 10.46
N TYR A 70 -5.16 10.74 9.45
CA TYR A 70 -5.06 9.73 8.41
C TYR A 70 -4.15 10.13 7.26
N ALA A 71 -3.65 11.38 7.27
CA ALA A 71 -2.91 11.96 6.16
C ALA A 71 -3.68 11.85 4.83
N GLU A 72 -5.00 12.03 4.92
CA GLU A 72 -5.97 11.80 3.85
C GLU A 72 -6.58 13.11 3.37
N VAL A 73 -6.70 13.23 2.04
CA VAL A 73 -7.46 14.28 1.34
C VAL A 73 -8.43 13.58 0.39
N SER A 74 -9.71 13.92 0.41
CA SER A 74 -10.72 13.34 -0.49
C SER A 74 -11.70 14.38 -1.01
N SER A 75 -12.18 14.18 -2.25
CA SER A 75 -13.12 15.13 -2.90
C SER A 75 -14.57 14.66 -2.76
N HIS A 76 -15.46 15.59 -2.42
CA HIS A 76 -16.91 15.39 -2.51
C HIS A 76 -17.49 15.76 -3.87
N THR A 77 -16.72 16.49 -4.68
CA THR A 77 -17.14 16.96 -6.00
C THR A 77 -16.40 16.24 -7.10
N SER A 78 -17.07 16.15 -8.25
CA SER A 78 -16.46 15.56 -9.45
C SER A 78 -15.28 16.40 -9.93
N LEU A 79 -14.15 15.75 -10.22
CA LEU A 79 -13.01 16.41 -10.87
C LEU A 79 -13.11 16.42 -12.41
N GLY A 80 -14.23 15.93 -12.95
CA GLY A 80 -14.48 15.74 -14.38
C GLY A 80 -14.85 14.29 -14.72
N PRO A 81 -14.97 13.96 -16.02
CA PRO A 81 -15.28 12.61 -16.48
C PRO A 81 -14.12 11.64 -16.20
N MET A 82 -14.46 10.37 -15.92
CA MET A 82 -13.47 9.31 -15.70
C MET A 82 -12.64 9.04 -16.96
N PRO A 83 -11.29 9.04 -16.88
CA PRO A 83 -10.46 8.60 -17.99
C PRO A 83 -10.72 7.14 -18.37
N SER A 84 -10.48 6.78 -19.63
CA SER A 84 -10.63 5.40 -20.09
C SER A 84 -9.55 4.49 -19.46
N MET A 85 -9.90 3.27 -19.04
CA MET A 85 -8.94 2.32 -18.46
C MET A 85 -7.94 1.82 -19.51
N SER A 86 -6.90 2.62 -19.74
CA SER A 86 -5.87 2.44 -20.76
C SER A 86 -4.57 3.13 -20.31
N PRO A 87 -3.41 2.85 -20.94
CA PRO A 87 -2.18 3.59 -20.65
C PRO A 87 -2.33 5.11 -20.81
N ALA A 88 -3.02 5.56 -21.86
CA ALA A 88 -3.31 6.98 -22.07
C ALA A 88 -4.22 7.57 -20.98
N GLY A 89 -5.18 6.77 -20.49
CA GLY A 89 -6.03 7.15 -19.36
C GLY A 89 -5.28 7.23 -18.04
N MET A 90 -4.26 6.39 -17.82
CA MET A 90 -3.38 6.49 -16.66
C MET A 90 -2.63 7.82 -16.64
N ASP A 91 -2.11 8.26 -17.78
CA ASP A 91 -1.46 9.57 -17.90
C ASP A 91 -2.46 10.73 -17.70
N ALA A 92 -3.69 10.60 -18.22
CA ALA A 92 -4.74 11.57 -17.96
C ALA A 92 -5.15 11.63 -16.48
N ALA A 93 -5.26 10.49 -15.81
CA ALA A 93 -5.54 10.40 -14.37
C ALA A 93 -4.40 11.02 -13.54
N ARG A 94 -3.14 10.76 -13.91
CA ARG A 94 -1.96 11.39 -13.32
C ARG A 94 -2.05 12.91 -13.44
N ALA A 95 -2.27 13.44 -14.64
CA ALA A 95 -2.38 14.87 -14.88
C ALA A 95 -3.53 15.51 -14.10
N LEU A 96 -4.66 14.81 -13.99
CA LEU A 96 -5.83 15.22 -13.20
C LEU A 96 -5.52 15.32 -11.70
N LEU A 97 -4.78 14.38 -11.12
CA LEU A 97 -4.41 14.46 -9.71
C LEU A 97 -3.30 15.50 -9.46
N GLN A 98 -2.34 15.64 -10.39
CA GLN A 98 -1.27 16.64 -10.30
C GLN A 98 -1.79 18.08 -10.35
N ARG A 99 -2.71 18.39 -11.27
CA ARG A 99 -3.29 19.74 -11.39
C ARG A 99 -4.09 20.16 -10.15
N ASN A 100 -4.55 19.19 -9.37
CA ASN A 100 -5.26 19.41 -8.10
C ASN A 100 -4.32 19.30 -6.88
N GLY A 101 -3.01 19.11 -7.07
CA GLY A 101 -2.03 19.02 -5.99
C GLY A 101 -2.10 17.75 -5.15
N LEU A 102 -2.77 16.71 -5.64
CA LEU A 102 -3.03 15.46 -4.90
C LEU A 102 -2.04 14.35 -5.22
N LEU A 103 -1.26 14.51 -6.29
CA LEU A 103 -0.24 13.55 -6.69
C LEU A 103 1.16 14.15 -6.50
N PRO A 104 1.84 13.82 -5.38
CA PRO A 104 3.25 14.12 -5.20
C PRO A 104 4.12 13.57 -6.35
N PRO A 105 5.26 14.22 -6.67
CA PRO A 105 6.09 13.85 -7.81
C PRO A 105 6.81 12.50 -7.65
N ASP A 106 6.89 11.96 -6.43
CA ASP A 106 7.49 10.65 -6.13
C ASP A 106 6.52 9.47 -6.26
N MET A 107 5.33 9.72 -6.81
CA MET A 107 4.28 8.71 -6.99
C MET A 107 4.29 8.16 -8.42
N GLU A 108 4.14 6.85 -8.55
CA GLU A 108 4.11 6.09 -9.80
C GLU A 108 2.85 5.22 -9.88
N PRO A 109 2.44 4.74 -11.07
CA PRO A 109 1.24 3.93 -11.22
C PRO A 109 1.37 2.61 -10.47
N HIS A 110 0.31 2.17 -9.81
CA HIS A 110 0.30 0.90 -9.10
C HIS A 110 0.37 -0.28 -10.08
N PRO A 111 1.30 -1.24 -9.89
CA PRO A 111 1.58 -2.31 -10.85
C PRO A 111 0.51 -3.41 -10.94
N TYR A 112 -0.29 -3.64 -9.89
CA TYR A 112 -1.25 -4.77 -9.82
C TYR A 112 -2.73 -4.37 -9.84
N LEU A 113 -3.06 -3.16 -10.30
CA LEU A 113 -4.45 -2.69 -10.24
C LEU A 113 -5.39 -3.43 -11.19
N GLY A 114 -6.60 -3.68 -10.68
CA GLY A 114 -7.75 -4.12 -11.47
C GLY A 114 -8.38 -2.99 -12.30
N ALA A 115 -9.34 -3.35 -13.14
CA ALA A 115 -9.93 -2.49 -14.18
C ALA A 115 -10.90 -1.39 -13.70
N GLN A 116 -10.87 -0.99 -12.42
CA GLN A 116 -11.95 -0.14 -11.84
C GLN A 116 -11.52 1.26 -11.38
N TRP A 117 -10.23 1.50 -11.14
CA TRP A 117 -9.72 2.84 -10.80
C TRP A 117 -8.24 2.98 -11.13
N PHE A 118 -7.75 4.22 -11.14
CA PHE A 118 -6.33 4.52 -11.23
C PHE A 118 -5.79 4.75 -9.82
N GLU A 119 -4.66 4.15 -9.49
CA GLU A 119 -4.01 4.36 -8.20
C GLU A 119 -2.50 4.41 -8.37
N PHE A 120 -1.89 5.14 -7.45
CA PHE A 120 -0.50 5.52 -7.48
C PHE A 120 0.14 5.18 -6.13
N ILE A 121 1.37 4.70 -6.20
CA ILE A 121 2.19 4.30 -5.06
C ILE A 121 3.46 5.13 -5.01
N ARG A 122 4.05 5.23 -3.83
CA ARG A 122 5.45 5.66 -3.66
C ARG A 122 6.35 4.45 -3.42
N ARG A 123 7.65 4.68 -3.51
CA ARG A 123 8.67 3.68 -3.13
C ARG A 123 9.47 4.14 -1.91
N LEU A 124 9.92 3.17 -1.12
CA LEU A 124 10.94 3.34 -0.08
C LEU A 124 12.06 2.32 -0.35
N ASP A 125 13.31 2.78 -0.42
CA ASP A 125 14.45 1.95 -0.85
C ASP A 125 14.23 1.25 -2.20
N GLY A 126 13.48 1.89 -3.12
CA GLY A 126 13.11 1.29 -4.40
C GLY A 126 12.06 0.18 -4.32
N LEU A 127 11.54 -0.15 -3.15
CA LEU A 127 10.45 -1.13 -2.95
C LEU A 127 9.09 -0.42 -2.95
N PRO A 128 8.04 -1.00 -3.57
CA PRO A 128 6.72 -0.40 -3.59
C PRO A 128 6.10 -0.35 -2.19
N ILE A 129 5.37 0.72 -1.89
CA ILE A 129 4.54 0.83 -0.69
C ILE A 129 3.08 0.64 -1.12
N PHE A 130 2.49 -0.49 -0.74
CA PHE A 130 1.05 -0.70 -0.91
C PHE A 130 0.31 -0.12 0.29
N THR A 131 -0.77 0.57 0.00
CA THR A 131 -1.51 1.33 0.99
C THR A 131 -2.95 0.92 0.96
N ASN A 132 -3.61 0.94 2.11
CA ASN A 132 -5.06 1.04 2.11
C ASN A 132 -5.46 2.46 1.69
N ASN A 133 -6.41 2.67 0.79
CA ASN A 133 -6.86 4.03 0.43
C ASN A 133 -5.71 4.91 -0.09
N GLY A 134 -4.88 4.38 -0.99
CA GLY A 134 -3.77 5.12 -1.59
C GLY A 134 -4.20 6.34 -2.40
N VAL A 135 -3.22 7.01 -3.00
CA VAL A 135 -3.53 8.09 -3.94
C VAL A 135 -4.19 7.51 -5.17
N SER A 136 -5.46 7.79 -5.37
CA SER A 136 -6.30 7.16 -6.37
C SER A 136 -7.31 8.12 -6.98
N LEU A 137 -7.70 7.80 -8.22
CA LEU A 137 -8.80 8.40 -8.95
C LEU A 137 -9.82 7.30 -9.24
N ARG A 138 -11.02 7.45 -8.67
CA ARG A 138 -12.11 6.47 -8.73
C ARG A 138 -13.27 7.03 -9.54
N GLY A 139 -13.94 6.17 -10.31
CA GLY A 139 -15.18 6.53 -11.00
C GLY A 139 -16.38 6.41 -10.07
N SER A 140 -17.29 7.37 -10.09
CA SER A 140 -18.63 7.25 -9.50
C SER A 140 -19.59 6.56 -10.48
N THR A 141 -20.77 6.16 -9.99
CA THR A 141 -21.78 5.41 -10.77
C THR A 141 -22.34 6.19 -11.96
N ASP A 142 -22.26 7.51 -11.92
CA ASP A 142 -22.63 8.45 -13.00
C ASP A 142 -21.47 8.77 -13.96
N GLY A 143 -20.30 8.12 -13.81
CA GLY A 143 -19.12 8.31 -14.65
C GLY A 143 -18.27 9.54 -14.31
N ALA A 144 -18.62 10.26 -13.23
CA ALA A 144 -17.78 11.30 -12.66
C ALA A 144 -16.56 10.73 -11.92
N THR A 145 -15.62 11.59 -11.53
CA THR A 145 -14.38 11.21 -10.84
C THR A 145 -14.35 11.71 -9.42
N GLN A 146 -13.88 10.85 -8.51
CA GLN A 146 -13.53 11.21 -7.15
C GLN A 146 -12.05 10.92 -6.93
N ALA A 147 -11.37 11.81 -6.20
CA ALA A 147 -10.00 11.58 -5.78
C ALA A 147 -9.94 11.27 -4.29
N LEU A 148 -9.03 10.37 -3.95
CA LEU A 148 -8.62 10.04 -2.61
C LEU A 148 -7.10 10.10 -2.59
N ALA A 149 -6.51 10.78 -1.62
CA ALA A 149 -5.07 10.92 -1.51
C ALA A 149 -4.64 10.73 -0.06
N ARG A 150 -4.25 9.50 0.28
CA ARG A 150 -3.62 9.19 1.56
C ARG A 150 -2.12 8.99 1.39
N ARG A 151 -1.32 9.79 2.11
CA ARG A 151 0.15 9.63 2.13
C ARG A 151 0.73 10.11 3.44
N ARG A 152 1.09 9.17 4.31
CA ARG A 152 1.68 9.50 5.60
C ARG A 152 3.13 9.96 5.48
N PRO A 153 3.54 11.01 6.22
CA PRO A 153 4.93 11.45 6.25
C PRO A 153 5.81 10.36 6.89
N ILE A 154 7.00 10.14 6.33
CA ILE A 154 8.04 9.33 6.96
C ILE A 154 8.78 10.23 7.94
N LEU A 155 8.70 9.93 9.23
CA LEU A 155 9.29 10.72 10.31
C LEU A 155 10.73 10.29 10.61
N ALA A 156 11.01 8.99 10.52
CA ALA A 156 12.32 8.42 10.76
C ALA A 156 12.47 7.08 10.04
N VAL A 157 13.72 6.66 9.80
CA VAL A 157 14.05 5.35 9.22
C VAL A 157 15.18 4.71 10.01
N SER A 158 15.15 3.39 10.13
CA SER A 158 16.20 2.56 10.74
C SER A 158 16.42 1.31 9.90
N ARG A 159 17.64 0.80 9.81
CA ARG A 159 17.95 -0.43 9.05
C ARG A 159 17.73 -1.66 9.91
N TYR A 160 17.16 -2.70 9.32
CA TYR A 160 16.90 -3.99 9.95
C TYR A 160 17.32 -5.14 9.03
N PRO A 161 17.87 -6.24 9.59
CA PRO A 161 18.17 -7.44 8.82
C PRO A 161 16.88 -8.08 8.32
N LEU A 162 16.93 -8.61 7.10
CA LEU A 162 15.82 -9.33 6.50
C LEU A 162 16.03 -10.83 6.61
N ARG A 163 14.94 -11.58 6.82
CA ARG A 163 14.92 -13.02 6.59
C ARG A 163 15.07 -13.30 5.10
N SER A 164 15.61 -14.46 4.74
CA SER A 164 15.69 -14.83 3.33
C SER A 164 14.29 -15.14 2.76
N PRO A 165 14.10 -15.08 1.43
CA PRO A 165 12.84 -15.51 0.81
C PRO A 165 12.51 -16.99 1.06
N VAL A 166 13.54 -17.82 1.23
CA VAL A 166 13.39 -19.25 1.57
C VAL A 166 12.80 -19.40 2.98
N ASP A 167 13.32 -18.65 3.95
CA ASP A 167 12.78 -18.66 5.31
C ASP A 167 11.34 -18.16 5.34
N ALA A 168 11.04 -17.09 4.60
CA ALA A 168 9.69 -16.56 4.48
C ALA A 168 8.72 -17.60 3.87
N TRP A 169 9.17 -18.35 2.86
CA TRP A 169 8.40 -19.45 2.28
C TRP A 169 8.15 -20.58 3.26
N SER A 170 9.15 -20.98 4.06
CA SER A 170 8.96 -21.99 5.12
C SER A 170 7.90 -21.55 6.14
N LEU A 171 7.84 -20.26 6.50
CA LEU A 171 6.80 -19.73 7.38
C LEU A 171 5.42 -19.75 6.71
N LEU A 172 5.34 -19.46 5.41
CA LEU A 172 4.10 -19.57 4.66
C LEU A 172 3.57 -21.01 4.65
N GLN A 173 4.45 -21.99 4.44
CA GLN A 173 4.10 -23.42 4.48
C GLN A 173 3.58 -23.88 5.86
N GLN A 174 3.99 -23.19 6.93
CA GLN A 174 3.49 -23.40 8.28
C GLN A 174 2.16 -22.68 8.56
N GLY A 175 1.56 -22.04 7.55
CA GLY A 175 0.30 -21.30 7.69
C GLY A 175 0.45 -19.93 8.36
N GLN A 176 1.66 -19.36 8.43
CA GLN A 176 1.89 -18.04 9.05
C GLN A 176 1.64 -16.86 8.09
N GLY A 177 1.27 -17.14 6.84
CA GLY A 177 0.90 -16.13 5.86
C GLY A 177 -0.33 -15.33 6.30
N ARG A 178 -0.34 -14.05 5.96
CA ARG A 178 -1.37 -13.10 6.39
C ARG A 178 -2.02 -12.39 5.21
N THR A 179 -3.33 -12.19 5.22
CA THR A 179 -3.99 -11.29 4.24
C THR A 179 -4.01 -9.88 4.80
N MET A 180 -3.59 -8.89 4.05
CA MET A 180 -3.51 -7.50 4.55
C MET A 180 -4.55 -6.64 3.85
N TYR A 181 -5.19 -5.73 4.59
CA TYR A 181 -6.19 -4.82 4.04
C TYR A 181 -5.49 -3.63 3.35
N VAL A 182 -4.93 -3.88 2.17
CA VAL A 182 -4.28 -2.89 1.29
C VAL A 182 -4.85 -3.01 -0.12
N ASP A 183 -4.71 -1.95 -0.93
CA ASP A 183 -5.18 -1.94 -2.31
C ASP A 183 -4.12 -2.58 -3.22
N ASP A 184 -4.10 -3.91 -3.30
CA ASP A 184 -3.08 -4.70 -4.02
C ASP A 184 -3.67 -5.83 -4.90
N GLY A 185 -5.00 -5.86 -5.01
CA GLY A 185 -5.77 -6.91 -5.68
C GLY A 185 -6.21 -8.07 -4.79
N ALA A 186 -5.80 -8.11 -3.51
CA ALA A 186 -6.20 -9.17 -2.59
C ALA A 186 -7.72 -9.19 -2.33
N PRO A 187 -8.29 -10.39 -2.09
CA PRO A 187 -9.71 -10.53 -1.80
C PRO A 187 -10.13 -9.73 -0.58
N GLN A 188 -11.26 -9.02 -0.71
CA GLN A 188 -11.82 -8.15 0.32
C GLN A 188 -12.76 -8.90 1.29
N GLY A 189 -12.95 -10.21 1.08
CA GLY A 189 -13.80 -11.08 1.89
C GLY A 189 -13.23 -12.50 1.99
N PRO A 190 -13.82 -13.37 2.83
CA PRO A 190 -13.34 -14.73 3.03
C PRO A 190 -13.30 -15.54 1.74
N VAL A 191 -12.14 -16.14 1.45
CA VAL A 191 -11.89 -17.03 0.32
C VAL A 191 -11.23 -18.31 0.83
N HIS A 192 -11.66 -19.44 0.27
CA HIS A 192 -11.01 -20.73 0.47
C HIS A 192 -10.54 -21.29 -0.87
N LEU A 193 -9.29 -21.74 -0.92
CA LEU A 193 -8.67 -22.34 -2.10
C LEU A 193 -8.24 -23.77 -1.78
N SER A 194 -8.45 -24.73 -2.68
CA SER A 194 -7.88 -26.07 -2.50
C SER A 194 -6.34 -26.04 -2.53
N GLU A 195 -5.76 -25.19 -3.37
CA GLU A 195 -4.30 -25.00 -3.47
C GLU A 195 -3.95 -23.53 -3.69
N PHE A 196 -3.06 -22.99 -2.86
CA PHE A 196 -2.45 -21.68 -3.07
C PHE A 196 -1.16 -21.83 -3.90
N VAL A 197 -1.24 -21.52 -5.20
CA VAL A 197 -0.12 -21.64 -6.13
C VAL A 197 0.60 -20.31 -6.25
N VAL A 198 1.79 -20.19 -5.66
CA VAL A 198 2.58 -18.97 -5.70
C VAL A 198 3.25 -18.80 -7.06
N THR A 199 2.88 -17.75 -7.78
CA THR A 199 3.45 -17.39 -9.09
C THR A 199 4.32 -16.14 -9.06
N SER A 200 4.20 -15.30 -8.02
CA SER A 200 5.11 -14.17 -7.78
C SER A 200 5.47 -14.06 -6.30
N ILE A 201 6.70 -13.65 -6.02
CA ILE A 201 7.20 -13.30 -4.69
C ILE A 201 7.89 -11.95 -4.79
N GLU A 202 7.45 -10.99 -4.00
CA GLU A 202 7.95 -9.61 -4.04
C GLU A 202 8.24 -9.09 -2.64
N LEU A 203 9.26 -8.23 -2.52
CA LEU A 203 9.51 -7.49 -1.29
C LEU A 203 8.84 -6.12 -1.38
N VAL A 204 7.94 -5.82 -0.44
CA VAL A 204 7.08 -4.63 -0.48
C VAL A 204 6.92 -4.04 0.91
N TYR A 205 6.54 -2.77 1.02
CA TYR A 205 6.10 -2.16 2.27
C TYR A 205 4.58 -2.06 2.30
N LEU A 206 4.01 -2.10 3.50
CA LEU A 206 2.57 -2.00 3.70
C LEU A 206 2.23 -0.83 4.64
N GLU A 207 1.42 0.10 4.15
CA GLU A 207 0.78 1.14 4.96
C GLU A 207 -0.68 0.74 5.22
N LEU A 208 -0.89 0.05 6.35
CA LEU A 208 -2.19 -0.50 6.74
C LEU A 208 -3.18 0.59 7.20
N GLN A 209 -4.34 0.16 7.72
CA GLN A 209 -5.30 1.07 8.34
C GLN A 209 -4.65 1.83 9.50
N VAL A 210 -4.82 3.16 9.50
CA VAL A 210 -4.23 4.04 10.51
C VAL A 210 -4.91 3.83 11.87
N GLN A 211 -4.15 3.43 12.89
CA GLN A 211 -4.65 3.28 14.27
C GLN A 211 -4.19 4.40 15.19
N GLY A 212 -3.21 5.20 14.76
CA GLY A 212 -2.66 6.26 15.58
C GLY A 212 -1.74 7.20 14.82
N PRO A 213 -1.30 8.29 15.48
CA PRO A 213 -0.51 9.34 14.85
C PRO A 213 0.92 8.91 14.50
N ARG A 214 1.40 7.80 15.05
CA ARG A 214 2.74 7.25 14.79
C ARG A 214 2.68 5.74 14.72
N GLU A 215 3.11 5.16 13.62
CA GLU A 215 3.08 3.72 13.40
C GLU A 215 4.34 3.25 12.66
N LEU A 216 4.72 1.99 12.86
CA LEU A 216 5.84 1.38 12.14
C LEU A 216 5.35 0.80 10.82
N MET A 217 6.10 1.08 9.75
CA MET A 217 5.95 0.48 8.45
C MET A 217 7.20 -0.37 8.17
N GLN A 218 7.01 -1.69 8.12
CA GLN A 218 8.05 -2.67 7.84
C GLN A 218 7.86 -3.31 6.46
N PRO A 219 8.92 -3.88 5.86
CA PRO A 219 8.80 -4.64 4.63
C PRO A 219 8.21 -6.04 4.87
N TYR A 220 7.59 -6.60 3.84
CA TYR A 220 6.96 -7.92 3.79
C TYR A 220 7.33 -8.62 2.49
N TYR A 221 7.44 -9.94 2.53
CA TYR A 221 7.35 -10.78 1.36
C TYR A 221 5.88 -10.98 1.00
N ALA A 222 5.49 -10.55 -0.19
CA ALA A 222 4.17 -10.74 -0.79
C ALA A 222 4.21 -11.97 -1.70
N PHE A 223 3.52 -13.03 -1.30
CA PHE A 223 3.34 -14.25 -2.09
C PHE A 223 2.01 -14.14 -2.82
N ARG A 224 2.04 -14.05 -4.15
CA ARG A 224 0.86 -13.85 -4.99
C ARG A 224 0.49 -15.12 -5.74
N GLU A 225 -0.81 -15.36 -5.85
CA GLU A 225 -1.36 -16.41 -6.71
C GLU A 225 -2.11 -15.81 -7.93
N PRO A 226 -2.31 -16.57 -9.03
CA PRO A 226 -2.86 -16.06 -10.29
C PRO A 226 -4.24 -15.38 -10.21
N GLY A 227 -5.09 -15.81 -9.29
CA GLY A 227 -6.42 -15.27 -9.00
C GLY A 227 -6.41 -13.93 -8.28
N GLY A 228 -5.23 -13.38 -7.95
CA GLY A 228 -5.06 -12.07 -7.32
C GLY A 228 -4.92 -12.12 -5.80
N SER A 229 -5.08 -13.29 -5.17
CA SER A 229 -4.92 -13.42 -3.73
C SER A 229 -3.45 -13.27 -3.31
N VAL A 230 -3.23 -12.68 -2.15
CA VAL A 230 -1.88 -12.38 -1.65
C VAL A 230 -1.77 -12.78 -0.18
N LEU A 231 -0.66 -13.42 0.15
CA LEU A 231 -0.26 -13.70 1.52
C LEU A 231 1.06 -13.00 1.83
N TYR A 232 1.10 -12.39 3.00
CA TYR A 232 2.20 -11.58 3.48
C TYR A 232 2.93 -12.27 4.62
N ILE A 233 4.25 -12.24 4.56
CA ILE A 233 5.13 -12.63 5.66
C ILE A 233 6.02 -11.42 5.98
N PRO A 234 6.09 -10.95 7.24
CA PRO A 234 7.01 -9.87 7.61
C PRO A 234 8.43 -10.20 7.14
N ALA A 235 9.17 -9.25 6.56
CA ALA A 235 10.50 -9.53 6.04
C ALA A 235 11.59 -9.33 7.09
N VAL A 236 11.34 -8.53 8.13
CA VAL A 236 12.34 -8.29 9.19
C VAL A 236 12.58 -9.57 10.01
N ALA A 237 13.84 -9.97 10.16
CA ALA A 237 14.23 -11.03 11.10
C ALA A 237 14.46 -10.40 12.48
N LEU A 238 13.59 -10.69 13.45
CA LEU A 238 13.75 -10.24 14.83
C LEU A 238 14.84 -11.03 15.56
#